data_AF-A0A3A5ALQ2-F1
#
_entry.id   AF-A0A3A5ALQ2-F1
#
_cell.length_a   1.000
_cell.length_b   1.000
_cell.length_c   1.000
_cell.angle_alpha   90.00
_cell.angle_beta   90.00
_cell.angle_gamma   90.00
#
_symmetry.space_group_name_H-M   'P 1'
#
loop_
_entity.id
_entity.type
_entity.pdbx_description
1 polymer ?
#
loop_
_entity_poly.entity_id
_entity_poly.type
_entity_poly.pdbx_seq_one_letter_code
_entity_poly.pdbx_strand_id
1 'polypeptide(L)' 'MIKAIVTGPAGRMGGRIIHMMEGVEGITLAGAFEQPDHPGVGK' A
#
# COMPACT_ATOMS: atom_id res chain seq x y z
N MET A 1 6.93 16.41 -2.65
CA MET A 1 5.95 15.35 -3.01
C MET A 1 6.64 14.01 -2.89
N ILE A 2 6.16 13.15 -1.99
CA ILE A 2 6.75 11.84 -1.69
C ILE A 2 5.93 10.76 -2.41
N LYS A 3 6.60 9.94 -3.21
CA LYS A 3 6.03 8.75 -3.85
C LYS A 3 6.42 7.53 -3.03
N ALA A 4 5.45 6.88 -2.41
CA ALA A 4 5.71 5.75 -1.53
C ALA A 4 5.23 4.44 -2.15
N ILE A 5 5.97 3.35 -1.89
CA ILE A 5 5.58 1.98 -2.23
C ILE A 5 5.32 1.24 -0.93
N VAL A 6 4.20 0.51 -0.85
CA VAL A 6 3.86 -0.30 0.31
C VAL A 6 4.01 -1.78 -0.04
N THR A 7 4.83 -2.48 0.75
CA THR A 7 4.95 -3.94 0.69
C THR A 7 3.97 -4.56 1.67
N GLY A 8 3.48 -5.76 1.39
CA GLY A 8 2.54 -6.41 2.29
C GLY A 8 1.13 -5.76 2.36
N PRO A 9 0.59 -5.12 1.28
CA PRO A 9 -0.62 -4.30 1.36
C PRO A 9 -1.87 -5.09 1.76
N ALA A 10 -1.91 -6.40 1.45
CA ALA A 10 -3.04 -7.25 1.78
C ALA A 10 -3.01 -7.74 3.25
N GLY A 11 -1.93 -7.49 3.97
CA GLY A 11 -1.80 -7.75 5.40
C GLY A 11 -2.48 -6.69 6.27
N ARG A 12 -2.58 -7.00 7.56
CA ARG A 12 -3.21 -6.12 8.57
C ARG A 12 -2.62 -4.70 8.62
N MET A 13 -1.30 -4.58 8.41
CA MET A 13 -0.59 -3.30 8.52
C MET A 13 -0.45 -2.59 7.17
N GLY A 14 -0.17 -3.29 6.07
CA GLY A 14 -0.02 -2.66 4.77
C GLY A 14 -1.29 -1.92 4.34
N GLY A 15 -2.46 -2.54 4.51
CA GLY A 15 -3.74 -1.88 4.23
C GLY A 15 -3.98 -0.65 5.12
N ARG A 16 -3.56 -0.68 6.39
CA ARG A 16 -3.64 0.49 7.28
C ARG A 16 -2.72 1.61 6.86
N ILE A 17 -1.51 1.31 6.43
CA ILE A 17 -0.56 2.31 5.93
C ILE A 17 -1.16 3.00 4.70
N ILE A 18 -1.68 2.24 3.74
CA ILE A 18 -2.34 2.77 2.54
C ILE A 18 -3.50 3.69 2.93
N HIS A 19 -4.38 3.23 3.81
CA HIS A 19 -5.52 4.03 4.27
C HIS A 19 -5.09 5.34 4.95
N MET A 20 -4.07 5.30 5.82
CA MET A 20 -3.57 6.52 6.48
C MET A 20 -2.94 7.50 5.49
N MET A 21 -2.30 7.02 4.41
CA MET A 21 -1.68 7.87 3.40
C MET A 21 -2.70 8.73 2.64
N GLU A 22 -3.96 8.31 2.51
CA GLU A 22 -5.02 9.10 1.85
C GLU A 22 -5.28 10.44 2.57
N GLY A 23 -5.03 10.50 3.88
CA GLY A 23 -5.22 11.70 4.70
C GLY A 23 -3.98 12.60 4.81
N VAL A 24 -2.85 12.23 4.20
CA VAL A 24 -1.58 12.96 4.36
C VAL A 24 -1.26 13.73 3.09
N GLU A 25 -1.33 15.06 3.18
CA GLU A 25 -0.94 15.93 2.08
C GLU A 25 0.53 15.74 1.70
N GLY A 26 0.79 15.65 0.40
CA GLY A 26 2.15 15.53 -0.13
C GLY A 26 2.71 14.10 -0.17
N ILE A 27 1.93 13.09 0.23
CA ILE A 27 2.25 11.66 0.05
C ILE A 27 1.29 11.04 -0.97
N THR A 28 1.81 10.23 -1.88
CA THR A 28 1.01 9.48 -2.86
C THR A 28 1.48 8.04 -2.91
N LEU A 29 0.53 7.10 -2.89
CA LEU A 29 0.81 5.69 -3.14
C LEU A 29 1.19 5.51 -4.62
N ALA A 30 2.45 5.19 -4.87
CA ALA A 30 3.00 4.98 -6.21
C ALA A 30 2.99 3.50 -6.62
N GLY A 31 2.83 2.59 -5.67
CA GLY A 31 2.74 1.17 -5.92
C GLY A 31 2.48 0.38 -4.65
N ALA A 32 1.95 -0.83 -4.83
CA ALA A 32 1.78 -1.79 -3.76
C ALA A 32 2.12 -3.17 -4.31
N PHE A 33 2.92 -3.96 -3.60
CA PHE A 33 3.23 -5.32 -4.03
C PHE A 33 3.23 -6.29 -2.85
N GLU A 34 2.92 -7.53 -3.18
CA GLU A 34 2.72 -8.62 -2.23
C GLU A 34 3.51 -9.86 -2.69
N GLN A 35 3.58 -10.89 -1.84
CA GLN A 35 4.04 -12.19 -2.30
C GLN A 35 3.28 -12.64 -3.57
N PRO A 36 3.97 -13.22 -4.57
CA PRO A 36 3.38 -13.58 -5.86
C PRO A 36 2.08 -14.40 -5.77
N ASP A 37 2.00 -15.31 -4.79
CA ASP A 37 0.88 -16.25 -4.63
C ASP A 37 -0.14 -15.79 -3.58
N HIS A 38 -0.06 -14.55 -3.09
CA HIS A 38 -0.99 -14.07 -2.08
C HIS A 38 -2.40 -13.85 -2.67
N PRO A 39 -3.48 -14.32 -2.03
CA PRO A 39 -4.86 -14.21 -2.55
C PRO A 39 -5.38 -12.78 -2.79
N GLY A 40 -4.64 -11.79 -2.33
CA GLY A 40 -4.93 -10.36 -2.50
C GLY A 40 -4.29 -9.73 -3.74
N VAL A 41 -3.39 -10.44 -4.44
CA VAL A 41 -2.80 -9.93 -5.69
C VAL A 41 -3.89 -9.79 -6.76
N GLY A 42 -3.93 -8.65 -7.44
CA GLY A 42 -4.89 -8.37 -8.51
C GLY A 42 -6.31 -7.99 -8.05
N LYS A 43 -6.51 -7.78 -6.74
CA LYS A 43 -7.76 -7.27 -6.17
C LYS A 43 -7.74 -5.77 -5.97
#